data_AF-A0A1J0GDB1-F1
#
_entry.id   AF-A0A1J0GDB1-F1
#
_cell.length_a   1.000
_cell.length_b   1.000
_cell.length_c   1.000
_cell.angle_alpha   90.00
_cell.angle_beta   90.00
_cell.angle_gamma   90.00
#
_symmetry.space_group_name_H-M   'P 1'
#
loop_
_entity.id
_entity.type
_entity.pdbx_description
1 polymer ?
#
loop_
_entity_poly.entity_id
_entity_poly.type
_entity_poly.pdbx_seq_one_letter_code
_entity_poly.pdbx_strand_id
1 'polypeptide(L)'
;MFAIKAKEKINSSKYADTMLNSLMNTPDGIDTLKIITNYVAKTSSKKSELRTIDEKIFENSKLIKNYLKKAIDYMIEVALESEKTYSTGELAKYFGVSITAINKWVKEGRFADVERSEKNKQLRISENTLWKSNKGELIPIREIVEIYGEDIEISKNEEIIYIMEDIKFFEKKYGGIFKETLEHKENKSSVEEADAREWLYLVKKIKQ
;
A
#
# COMPACT_ATOMS: atom_id res chain seq x y z
N MET A 1 -9.60 -6.69 14.97
CA MET A 1 -10.07 -5.36 14.51
C MET A 1 -11.44 -5.12 15.09
N PHE A 2 -11.70 -3.95 15.69
CA PHE A 2 -13.00 -3.61 16.27
C PHE A 2 -13.91 -3.03 15.18
N ALA A 3 -15.15 -3.50 15.08
CA ALA A 3 -16.12 -2.97 14.12
C ALA A 3 -16.68 -1.64 14.62
N ILE A 4 -16.28 -0.53 13.99
CA ILE A 4 -16.96 0.76 14.14
C ILE A 4 -18.28 0.68 13.37
N LYS A 5 -19.40 1.03 14.01
CA LYS A 5 -20.74 0.99 13.38
C LYS A 5 -21.21 2.42 13.06
N ALA A 6 -22.30 2.53 12.32
CA ALA A 6 -22.89 3.83 11.97
C ALA A 6 -23.29 4.68 13.20
N LYS A 7 -23.56 4.04 14.35
CA LYS A 7 -23.91 4.74 15.60
C LYS A 7 -22.72 5.51 16.18
N GLU A 8 -21.49 5.09 15.94
CA GLU A 8 -20.29 5.80 16.39
C GLU A 8 -20.12 7.12 15.63
N LYS A 9 -20.50 7.18 14.34
CA LYS A 9 -20.53 8.42 13.55
C LYS A 9 -21.51 9.46 14.11
N ILE A 10 -22.67 9.02 14.60
CA ILE A 10 -23.69 9.90 15.20
C ILE A 10 -23.19 10.51 16.53
N ASN A 11 -22.27 9.84 17.23
CA ASN A 11 -21.77 10.23 18.54
C ASN A 11 -20.43 10.98 18.51
N SER A 12 -19.89 11.33 17.33
CA SER A 12 -18.57 11.96 17.22
C SER A 12 -18.41 13.22 18.06
N SER A 13 -19.45 14.06 18.12
CA SER A 13 -19.46 15.25 18.98
C SER A 13 -19.35 14.92 20.47
N LYS A 14 -20.03 13.85 20.93
CA LYS A 14 -19.96 13.39 22.31
C LYS A 14 -18.57 12.84 22.65
N TYR A 15 -17.94 12.14 21.70
CA TYR A 15 -16.58 11.64 21.86
C TYR A 15 -15.56 12.79 21.90
N ALA A 16 -15.71 13.78 21.02
CA ALA A 16 -14.89 14.99 21.04
C ALA A 16 -15.00 15.72 22.40
N ASP A 17 -16.21 15.84 22.94
CA ASP A 17 -16.42 16.46 24.25
C ASP A 17 -15.78 15.68 25.39
N THR A 18 -15.95 14.36 25.38
CA THR A 18 -15.38 13.48 26.41
C THR A 18 -13.85 13.52 26.36
N MET A 19 -13.29 13.47 25.16
CA MET A 19 -11.85 13.45 24.92
C MET A 19 -11.22 14.81 25.24
N LEU A 20 -11.84 15.92 24.83
CA LEU A 20 -11.38 17.26 25.18
C LEU A 20 -11.39 17.47 26.69
N ASN A 21 -12.48 17.13 27.37
CA ASN A 21 -12.56 17.28 28.82
C ASN A 21 -11.51 16.43 29.55
N SER A 22 -11.20 15.24 29.04
CA SER A 22 -10.18 14.38 29.64
C SER A 22 -8.78 14.94 29.40
N LEU A 23 -8.48 15.37 28.18
CA LEU A 23 -7.15 15.90 27.81
C LEU A 23 -6.87 17.24 28.49
N MET A 24 -7.82 18.17 28.52
CA MET A 24 -7.63 19.48 29.16
C MET A 24 -7.39 19.41 30.67
N ASN A 25 -7.72 18.29 31.31
CA ASN A 25 -7.47 18.05 32.74
C ASN A 25 -6.12 17.37 33.02
N THR A 26 -5.29 17.16 32.01
CA THR A 26 -3.97 16.55 32.13
C THR A 26 -2.86 17.54 31.76
N PRO A 27 -1.69 17.49 32.44
CA PRO A 27 -0.55 18.36 32.10
C PRO A 27 -0.12 18.25 30.63
N ASP A 28 -0.20 17.04 30.07
CA ASP A 28 0.28 16.71 28.72
C ASP A 28 -0.86 16.73 27.67
N GLY A 29 -2.03 17.24 28.04
CA GLY A 29 -3.23 17.19 27.20
C GLY A 29 -3.09 17.93 25.87
N ILE A 30 -2.46 19.10 25.92
CA ILE A 30 -2.21 19.92 24.73
C ILE A 30 -1.21 19.22 23.80
N ASP A 31 -0.14 18.64 24.34
CA ASP A 31 0.86 17.93 23.53
C ASP A 31 0.28 16.66 22.91
N THR A 32 -0.57 15.94 23.65
CA THR A 32 -1.33 14.80 23.14
C THR A 32 -2.24 15.22 21.98
N LEU A 33 -2.94 16.36 22.12
CA LEU A 33 -3.74 16.91 21.03
C LEU A 33 -2.88 17.27 19.81
N LYS A 34 -1.71 17.89 20.00
CA LYS A 34 -0.77 18.19 18.91
C LYS A 34 -0.35 16.92 18.15
N ILE A 35 -0.06 15.83 18.85
CA ILE A 35 0.31 14.56 18.23
C ILE A 35 -0.83 14.00 17.37
N ILE A 36 -2.05 13.93 17.93
CA ILE A 36 -3.23 13.39 17.24
C ILE A 36 -3.55 14.25 16.01
N THR A 37 -3.56 15.56 16.18
CA THR A 37 -3.89 16.49 15.10
C THR A 37 -2.86 16.47 13.98
N ASN A 38 -1.56 16.35 14.30
CA ASN A 38 -0.51 16.17 13.30
C ASN A 38 -0.61 14.84 12.56
N TYR A 39 -0.93 13.75 13.25
CA TYR A 39 -1.13 12.45 12.61
C TYR A 39 -2.28 12.52 11.61
N VAL A 40 -3.46 12.99 12.05
CA VAL A 40 -4.65 13.13 11.22
C VAL A 40 -4.40 14.06 10.03
N ALA A 41 -3.71 15.18 10.25
CA ALA A 41 -3.33 16.11 9.17
C ALA A 41 -2.51 15.41 8.08
N LYS A 42 -1.50 14.61 8.49
CA LYS A 42 -0.61 13.88 7.57
C LYS A 42 -1.32 12.78 6.80
N THR A 43 -2.23 12.05 7.46
CA THR A 43 -2.94 10.91 6.84
C THR A 43 -4.16 11.34 6.03
N SER A 44 -4.72 12.51 6.30
CA SER A 44 -5.86 13.04 5.54
C SER A 44 -5.51 13.36 4.09
N SER A 45 -6.48 13.17 3.19
CA SER A 45 -6.32 13.44 1.77
C SER A 45 -5.89 14.90 1.53
N LYS A 46 -5.16 15.15 0.43
CA LYS A 46 -4.61 16.48 0.08
C LYS A 46 -5.66 17.62 0.07
N LYS A 47 -6.96 17.29 0.00
CA LYS A 47 -8.09 18.25 -0.04
C LYS A 47 -8.73 18.54 1.33
N SER A 48 -8.26 17.92 2.42
CA SER A 48 -8.88 18.10 3.73
C SER A 48 -8.49 19.44 4.36
N GLU A 49 -9.44 20.09 5.02
CA GLU A 49 -9.19 21.26 5.88
C GLU A 49 -8.31 20.94 7.10
N LEU A 50 -7.96 19.65 7.30
CA LEU A 50 -7.18 19.16 8.43
C LEU A 50 -5.66 19.30 8.20
N ARG A 51 -5.20 19.62 6.99
CA ARG A 51 -3.77 19.84 6.70
C ARG A 51 -3.23 21.20 7.16
N THR A 52 -4.10 22.19 7.33
CA THR A 52 -3.72 23.58 7.61
C THR A 52 -4.03 23.98 9.05
N ILE A 53 -3.51 23.22 10.01
CA ILE A 53 -3.61 23.58 11.43
C ILE A 53 -2.55 24.63 11.75
N ASP A 54 -2.98 25.79 12.22
CA ASP A 54 -2.13 26.77 12.91
C ASP A 54 -2.15 26.46 14.41
N GLU A 55 -1.01 26.55 15.12
CA GLU A 55 -0.95 26.36 16.58
C GLU A 55 -1.92 27.28 17.35
N LYS A 56 -2.34 28.39 16.75
CA LYS A 56 -3.37 29.28 17.31
C LYS A 56 -4.69 28.57 17.63
N ILE A 57 -4.97 27.40 17.06
CA ILE A 57 -6.17 26.63 17.44
C ILE A 57 -6.15 26.23 18.93
N PHE A 58 -4.98 26.10 19.55
CA PHE A 58 -4.83 25.69 20.95
C PHE A 58 -5.07 26.83 21.94
N GLU A 59 -5.22 28.07 21.45
CA GLU A 59 -5.52 29.24 22.28
C GLU A 59 -7.00 29.35 22.64
N ASN A 60 -7.88 28.59 21.95
CA ASN A 60 -9.32 28.69 22.11
C ASN A 60 -9.98 27.31 22.20
N SER A 61 -10.52 26.98 23.38
CA SER A 61 -11.17 25.68 23.64
C SER A 61 -12.31 25.35 22.66
N LYS A 62 -13.01 26.36 22.12
CA LYS A 62 -14.05 26.17 21.10
C LYS A 62 -13.45 25.77 19.75
N LEU A 63 -12.29 26.32 19.39
CA LEU A 63 -11.56 25.94 18.19
C LEU A 63 -10.98 24.53 18.32
N ILE A 64 -10.37 24.20 19.46
CA ILE A 64 -9.89 22.84 19.76
C ILE A 64 -11.03 21.84 19.65
N LYS A 65 -12.19 22.12 20.26
CA LYS A 65 -13.37 21.25 20.21
C LYS A 65 -13.82 20.98 18.77
N ASN A 66 -13.94 22.05 17.97
CA ASN A 66 -14.38 21.92 16.58
C ASN A 66 -13.37 21.10 15.76
N TYR A 67 -12.08 21.34 15.97
CA TYR A 67 -11.02 20.61 15.28
C TYR A 67 -10.99 19.14 15.67
N LEU A 68 -11.06 18.84 16.97
CA LEU A 68 -11.09 17.47 17.48
C LEU A 68 -12.31 16.71 16.97
N LYS A 69 -13.47 17.37 16.88
CA LYS A 69 -14.66 16.79 16.26
C LYS A 69 -14.39 16.39 14.80
N LYS A 70 -13.85 17.31 13.99
CA LYS A 70 -13.50 17.01 12.59
C LYS A 70 -12.47 15.88 12.47
N ALA A 71 -11.48 15.84 13.36
CA ALA A 71 -10.48 14.78 13.39
C ALA A 71 -11.11 13.42 13.71
N ILE A 72 -12.00 13.35 14.71
CA ILE A 72 -12.74 12.14 15.06
C ILE A 72 -13.68 11.71 13.92
N ASP A 73 -14.39 12.66 13.30
CA ASP A 73 -15.24 12.38 12.13
C ASP A 73 -14.43 11.75 11.01
N TYR A 74 -13.24 12.29 10.71
CA TYR A 74 -12.33 11.72 9.71
C TYR A 74 -11.81 10.33 10.13
N MET A 75 -11.41 10.13 11.39
CA MET A 75 -10.96 8.82 11.86
C MET A 75 -12.07 7.76 11.79
N ILE A 76 -13.32 8.14 12.08
CA ILE A 76 -14.49 7.28 11.92
C ILE A 76 -14.75 7.00 10.45
N GLU A 77 -14.63 8.00 9.58
CA GLU A 77 -14.77 7.83 8.13
C GLU A 77 -13.73 6.85 7.59
N VAL A 78 -12.45 7.03 7.92
CA VAL A 78 -11.37 6.10 7.56
C VAL A 78 -11.62 4.69 8.10
N ALA A 79 -12.16 4.57 9.32
CA ALA A 79 -12.46 3.27 9.90
C ALA A 79 -13.74 2.61 9.35
N LEU A 80 -14.65 3.40 8.75
CA LEU A 80 -15.86 2.92 8.08
C LEU A 80 -15.66 2.70 6.58
N GLU A 81 -14.68 3.37 5.97
CA GLU A 81 -14.25 3.09 4.62
C GLU A 81 -13.79 1.63 4.57
N SER A 82 -14.41 0.87 3.67
CA SER A 82 -13.94 -0.47 3.36
C SER A 82 -12.50 -0.34 2.87
N GLU A 83 -11.56 -0.94 3.60
CA GLU A 83 -10.16 -1.02 3.19
C GLU A 83 -10.10 -1.48 1.74
N LYS A 84 -9.50 -0.68 0.85
CA LYS A 84 -9.45 -1.07 -0.56
C LYS A 84 -8.62 -2.33 -0.64
N THR A 85 -9.16 -3.31 -1.35
CA THR A 85 -8.45 -4.55 -1.62
C THR A 85 -8.34 -4.76 -3.10
N TYR A 86 -7.17 -5.24 -3.51
CA TYR A 86 -6.83 -5.50 -4.89
C TYR A 86 -6.80 -7.00 -5.14
N SER A 87 -7.34 -7.40 -6.28
CA SER A 87 -7.08 -8.71 -6.84
C SER A 87 -5.66 -8.81 -7.38
N THR A 88 -5.18 -10.03 -7.56
CA THR A 88 -3.90 -10.28 -8.24
C THR A 88 -3.88 -9.73 -9.68
N GLY A 89 -5.05 -9.60 -10.32
CA GLY A 89 -5.20 -9.00 -11.65
C GLY A 89 -5.01 -7.48 -11.65
N GLU A 90 -5.54 -6.80 -10.64
CA GLU A 90 -5.34 -5.36 -10.47
C GLU A 90 -3.88 -5.04 -10.12
N LEU A 91 -3.30 -5.79 -9.18
CA LEU A 91 -1.88 -5.63 -8.84
C LEU A 91 -0.97 -5.92 -10.03
N ALA A 92 -1.25 -6.94 -10.85
CA ALA A 92 -0.47 -7.20 -12.06
C ALA A 92 -0.39 -5.97 -12.99
N LYS A 93 -1.48 -5.19 -13.08
CA LYS A 93 -1.48 -3.94 -13.85
C LYS A 93 -0.62 -2.87 -13.19
N TYR A 94 -0.82 -2.62 -11.89
CA TYR A 94 -0.08 -1.59 -11.16
C TYR A 94 1.42 -1.85 -11.09
N PHE A 95 1.82 -3.12 -10.98
CA PHE A 95 3.22 -3.54 -10.98
C PHE A 95 3.82 -3.74 -12.37
N GLY A 96 3.01 -3.71 -13.45
CA GLY A 96 3.49 -3.95 -14.81
C GLY A 96 3.97 -5.39 -15.08
N VAL A 97 3.50 -6.37 -14.31
CA VAL A 97 3.91 -7.78 -14.36
C VAL A 97 2.74 -8.73 -14.67
N SER A 98 3.02 -10.02 -14.85
CA SER A 98 1.96 -11.00 -15.04
C SER A 98 1.24 -11.36 -13.74
N ILE A 99 -0.01 -11.82 -13.83
CA ILE A 99 -0.76 -12.39 -12.69
C ILE A 99 0.01 -13.55 -12.05
N THR A 100 0.75 -14.32 -12.85
CA THR A 100 1.60 -15.43 -12.39
C THR A 100 2.74 -14.92 -11.50
N ALA A 101 3.36 -13.80 -11.85
CA ALA A 101 4.42 -13.17 -11.05
C ALA A 101 3.89 -12.74 -9.67
N ILE A 102 2.74 -12.05 -9.64
CA ILE A 102 2.08 -11.68 -8.39
C ILE A 102 1.80 -12.93 -7.53
N ASN A 103 1.27 -14.00 -8.13
CA ASN A 103 1.00 -15.24 -7.41
C ASN A 103 2.27 -15.92 -6.86
N LYS A 104 3.39 -15.81 -7.57
CA LYS A 104 4.69 -16.30 -7.11
C LYS A 104 5.20 -15.46 -5.94
N TRP A 105 5.14 -14.14 -6.04
CA TRP A 105 5.53 -13.22 -4.96
C TRP A 105 4.72 -13.41 -3.68
N VAL A 106 3.42 -13.72 -3.79
CA VAL A 106 2.59 -14.11 -2.64
C VAL A 106 3.14 -15.39 -1.98
N LYS A 107 3.49 -16.41 -2.76
CA LYS A 107 4.08 -17.65 -2.21
C LYS A 107 5.46 -17.44 -1.60
N GLU A 108 6.23 -16.49 -2.13
CA GLU A 108 7.55 -16.10 -1.63
C GLU A 108 7.48 -15.20 -0.40
N GLY A 109 6.27 -14.83 0.07
CA GLY A 109 6.10 -13.96 1.24
C GLY A 109 6.52 -12.52 0.98
N ARG A 110 6.52 -12.08 -0.29
CA ARG A 110 6.82 -10.68 -0.63
C ARG A 110 5.69 -9.73 -0.28
N PHE A 111 4.48 -10.23 -0.09
CA PHE A 111 3.37 -9.46 0.47
C PHE A 111 3.22 -9.85 1.94
N ALA A 112 3.50 -8.90 2.84
CA ALA A 112 3.47 -9.14 4.28
C ALA A 112 2.08 -9.56 4.76
N ASP A 113 2.03 -10.61 5.59
CA ASP A 113 0.81 -11.15 6.20
C ASP A 113 -0.27 -11.61 5.19
N VAL A 114 0.13 -11.86 3.94
CA VAL A 114 -0.76 -12.41 2.90
C VAL A 114 -0.53 -13.90 2.75
N GLU A 115 -1.40 -14.68 3.38
CA GLU A 115 -1.44 -16.14 3.19
C GLU A 115 -2.66 -16.54 2.36
N ARG A 116 -2.48 -17.54 1.48
CA ARG A 116 -3.62 -18.16 0.80
C ARG A 116 -4.36 -19.05 1.79
N SER A 117 -5.45 -18.52 2.34
CA SER A 117 -6.31 -19.24 3.28
C SER A 117 -6.96 -20.50 2.68
N GLU A 118 -7.28 -20.51 1.37
CA GLU A 118 -7.95 -21.65 0.72
C GLU A 118 -7.54 -21.84 -0.76
N LYS A 119 -7.49 -23.10 -1.22
CA LYS A 119 -7.39 -23.41 -2.66
C LYS A 119 -8.66 -22.91 -3.37
N ASN A 120 -8.47 -22.12 -4.44
CA ASN A 120 -9.51 -21.57 -5.33
C ASN A 120 -10.25 -20.29 -4.88
N LYS A 121 -9.93 -19.72 -3.72
CA LYS A 121 -10.48 -18.40 -3.36
C LYS A 121 -9.67 -17.30 -4.05
N GLN A 122 -10.36 -16.30 -4.62
CA GLN A 122 -9.70 -15.11 -5.17
C GLN A 122 -8.97 -14.38 -4.05
N LEU A 123 -7.65 -14.26 -4.17
CA LEU A 123 -6.83 -13.52 -3.22
C LEU A 123 -7.13 -12.04 -3.34
N ARG A 124 -7.45 -11.41 -2.20
CA ARG A 124 -7.65 -9.98 -2.04
C ARG A 124 -6.55 -9.47 -1.13
N ILE A 125 -5.79 -8.48 -1.60
CA ILE A 125 -4.65 -7.91 -0.89
C ILE A 125 -4.99 -6.47 -0.54
N SER A 126 -4.83 -6.09 0.73
CA SER A 126 -5.12 -4.73 1.21
C SER A 126 -4.18 -3.70 0.60
N GLU A 127 -4.66 -2.48 0.38
CA GLU A 127 -3.84 -1.32 0.01
C GLU A 127 -2.74 -1.00 1.04
N ASN A 128 -2.93 -1.39 2.30
CA ASN A 128 -1.97 -1.20 3.38
C ASN A 128 -0.99 -2.38 3.52
N THR A 129 -1.18 -3.47 2.76
CA THR A 129 -0.21 -4.57 2.73
C THR A 129 1.15 -4.05 2.28
N LEU A 130 2.19 -4.42 3.02
CA LEU A 130 3.57 -4.09 2.67
C LEU A 130 4.09 -5.09 1.63
N TRP A 131 4.53 -4.59 0.49
CA TRP A 131 5.26 -5.35 -0.51
C TRP A 131 6.77 -5.19 -0.31
N LYS A 132 7.49 -6.31 -0.37
CA LYS A 132 8.94 -6.36 -0.26
C LYS A 132 9.57 -6.28 -1.65
N SER A 133 10.32 -5.21 -1.91
CA SER A 133 11.08 -5.04 -3.15
C SER A 133 12.25 -6.04 -3.25
N ASN A 134 12.85 -6.17 -4.43
CA ASN A 134 14.04 -7.02 -4.62
C ASN A 134 15.23 -6.55 -3.76
N LYS A 135 15.25 -5.25 -3.42
CA LYS A 135 16.25 -4.60 -2.55
C LYS A 135 15.92 -4.78 -1.05
N GLY A 136 14.77 -5.37 -0.73
CA GLY A 136 14.32 -5.62 0.63
C GLY A 136 13.52 -4.48 1.26
N GLU A 137 13.24 -3.41 0.51
CA GLU A 137 12.42 -2.28 0.98
C GLU A 137 10.97 -2.71 1.14
N LEU A 138 10.29 -2.16 2.14
CA LEU A 138 8.87 -2.41 2.40
C LEU A 138 8.05 -1.22 1.93
N ILE A 139 7.22 -1.44 0.91
CA ILE A 139 6.43 -0.39 0.25
C ILE A 139 4.94 -0.76 0.38
N PRO A 140 4.10 0.10 0.96
CA PRO A 140 2.65 -0.10 0.97
C PRO A 140 2.08 -0.16 -0.45
N ILE A 141 1.16 -1.08 -0.71
CA ILE A 141 0.52 -1.21 -2.04
C ILE A 141 -0.13 0.10 -2.50
N ARG A 142 -0.74 0.86 -1.59
CA ARG A 142 -1.34 2.17 -1.91
C ARG A 142 -0.35 3.12 -2.58
N GLU A 143 0.92 3.11 -2.20
CA GLU A 143 1.95 3.97 -2.81
C GLU A 143 2.24 3.54 -4.24
N ILE A 144 2.27 2.22 -4.49
CA ILE A 144 2.46 1.64 -5.83
C ILE A 144 1.27 1.99 -6.74
N VAL A 145 0.05 1.97 -6.19
CA VAL A 145 -1.17 2.36 -6.92
C VAL A 145 -1.24 3.87 -7.16
N GLU A 146 -0.80 4.69 -6.21
CA GLU A 146 -0.73 6.15 -6.34
C GLU A 146 0.28 6.55 -7.42
N ILE A 147 1.45 5.92 -7.47
CA ILE A 147 2.46 6.08 -8.53
C ILE A 147 1.88 5.75 -9.91
N TYR A 148 0.98 4.76 -9.99
CA TYR A 148 0.31 4.40 -11.24
C TYR A 148 -0.84 5.36 -11.61
N GLY A 149 -1.48 5.99 -10.62
CA GLY A 149 -2.68 6.80 -10.79
C GLY A 149 -2.42 8.29 -11.04
N GLU A 150 -1.26 8.81 -10.64
CA GLU A 150 -0.71 10.01 -11.25
C GLU A 150 -0.21 9.61 -12.65
N ASP A 151 -0.52 10.37 -13.70
CA ASP A 151 -0.03 10.17 -15.08
C ASP A 151 1.51 10.30 -15.12
N ILE A 152 2.20 9.36 -14.49
CA ILE A 152 3.60 9.12 -14.67
C ILE A 152 3.62 8.33 -15.98
N GLU A 153 3.87 9.04 -17.08
CA GLU A 153 4.80 8.52 -18.06
C GLU A 153 6.01 8.03 -17.26
N ILE A 154 5.98 6.76 -16.81
CA ILE A 154 7.19 6.09 -16.35
C ILE A 154 8.04 6.20 -17.60
N SER A 155 9.02 7.12 -17.57
CA SER A 155 9.83 7.34 -18.77
C SER A 155 10.30 5.96 -19.16
N LYS A 156 10.14 5.55 -20.42
CA LYS A 156 10.41 4.17 -20.86
C LYS A 156 11.72 3.62 -20.27
N ASN A 157 12.68 4.50 -19.99
CA ASN A 157 13.93 4.23 -19.31
C ASN A 157 13.80 3.60 -17.90
N GLU A 158 12.89 4.04 -17.03
CA GLU A 158 12.73 3.47 -15.68
C GLU A 158 12.04 2.09 -15.73
N GLU A 159 11.03 1.93 -16.58
CA GLU A 159 10.41 0.62 -16.84
C GLU A 159 11.46 -0.36 -17.41
N ILE A 160 12.30 0.10 -18.34
CA ILE A 160 13.42 -0.69 -18.87
C ILE A 160 14.41 -1.05 -17.76
N ILE A 161 14.73 -0.14 -16.84
CA ILE A 161 15.62 -0.44 -15.70
C ILE A 161 15.05 -1.58 -14.84
N TYR A 162 13.77 -1.54 -14.48
CA TYR A 162 13.14 -2.61 -13.71
C TYR A 162 13.10 -3.94 -14.46
N ILE A 163 12.72 -3.93 -15.75
CA ILE A 163 12.73 -5.16 -16.57
C ILE A 163 14.16 -5.71 -16.71
N MET A 164 15.17 -4.85 -16.81
CA MET A 164 16.58 -5.26 -16.83
C MET A 164 17.05 -5.84 -15.49
N GLU A 165 16.61 -5.28 -14.36
CA GLU A 165 16.91 -5.84 -13.03
C GLU A 165 16.30 -7.25 -12.87
N ASP A 166 15.07 -7.46 -13.34
CA ASP A 166 14.41 -8.77 -13.30
C ASP A 166 15.07 -9.77 -14.27
N ILE A 167 15.52 -9.34 -15.44
CA ILE A 167 16.31 -10.18 -16.35
C ILE A 167 17.64 -10.58 -15.69
N LYS A 168 18.35 -9.65 -15.05
CA LYS A 168 19.60 -9.94 -14.33
C LYS A 168 19.39 -10.93 -13.19
N PHE A 169 18.25 -10.87 -12.52
CA PHE A 169 17.90 -11.88 -11.50
C PHE A 169 17.86 -13.28 -12.11
N PHE A 170 17.18 -13.46 -13.26
CA PHE A 170 17.15 -14.74 -13.95
C PHE A 170 18.51 -15.17 -14.49
N GLU A 171 19.28 -14.24 -15.05
CA GLU A 171 20.66 -14.51 -15.52
C GLU A 171 21.54 -15.03 -14.40
N LYS A 172 21.48 -14.40 -13.22
CA LYS A 172 22.21 -14.82 -12.03
C LYS A 172 21.73 -16.18 -11.51
N LYS A 173 20.41 -16.42 -11.55
CA LYS A 173 19.81 -17.68 -11.08
C LYS A 173 20.18 -18.87 -11.96
N TYR A 174 20.25 -18.68 -13.27
CA TYR A 174 20.48 -19.76 -14.25
C TYR A 174 21.89 -19.78 -14.86
N GLY A 175 22.74 -18.82 -14.50
CA GLY A 175 24.16 -18.81 -14.87
C GLY A 175 24.45 -18.39 -16.31
N GLY A 176 23.57 -17.59 -16.94
CA GLY A 176 23.73 -17.15 -18.32
C GLY A 176 22.47 -16.48 -18.86
N ILE A 177 22.46 -16.09 -20.14
CA ILE A 177 21.28 -15.47 -20.78
C ILE A 177 20.19 -16.50 -21.08
N PHE A 178 18.94 -16.05 -21.31
CA PHE A 178 17.79 -16.93 -21.55
C PHE A 178 18.05 -17.97 -22.65
N LYS A 179 18.66 -17.51 -23.76
CA LYS A 179 18.99 -18.37 -24.92
C LYS A 179 19.94 -19.51 -24.57
N GLU A 180 20.94 -19.24 -23.75
CA GLU A 180 22.00 -20.19 -23.43
C GLU A 180 21.63 -21.12 -22.27
N THR A 181 20.52 -20.84 -21.59
CA THR A 181 20.12 -21.53 -20.37
C THR A 181 18.78 -22.24 -20.56
N LEU A 182 17.67 -21.56 -20.27
CA LEU A 182 16.35 -22.16 -20.27
C LEU A 182 15.77 -22.35 -21.68
N GLU A 183 16.17 -21.61 -22.71
CA GLU A 183 15.59 -21.77 -24.06
C GLU A 183 15.78 -23.22 -24.59
N HIS A 184 16.97 -23.79 -24.44
CA HIS A 184 17.33 -25.09 -25.00
C HIS A 184 17.28 -26.26 -24.00
N LYS A 185 16.90 -26.02 -22.74
CA LYS A 185 16.80 -27.08 -21.74
C LYS A 185 15.60 -28.00 -22.03
N GLU A 186 15.84 -29.24 -22.44
CA GLU A 186 14.75 -30.19 -22.77
C GLU A 186 13.95 -30.66 -21.55
N ASN A 187 14.63 -30.93 -20.43
CA ASN A 187 14.00 -31.40 -19.19
C ASN A 187 13.92 -30.28 -18.15
N LYS A 188 12.90 -29.42 -18.27
CA LYS A 188 12.61 -28.37 -17.29
C LYS A 188 11.71 -28.90 -16.18
N SER A 189 12.01 -28.54 -14.94
CA SER A 189 11.06 -28.67 -13.84
C SER A 189 9.90 -27.68 -14.00
N SER A 190 8.78 -27.92 -13.32
CA SER A 190 7.62 -27.01 -13.36
C SER A 190 7.94 -25.58 -12.91
N VAL A 191 8.95 -25.41 -12.04
CA VAL A 191 9.46 -24.10 -11.61
C VAL A 191 10.22 -23.43 -12.75
N GLU A 192 11.09 -24.18 -13.43
CA GLU A 192 11.88 -23.68 -14.56
C GLU A 192 11.01 -23.35 -15.78
N GLU A 193 9.91 -24.06 -16.00
CA GLU A 193 8.95 -23.70 -17.04
C GLU A 193 8.23 -22.37 -16.74
N ALA A 194 7.88 -22.13 -15.48
CA ALA A 194 7.26 -20.87 -15.07
C ALA A 194 8.25 -19.71 -15.22
N ASP A 195 9.47 -19.90 -14.74
CA ASP A 195 10.54 -18.91 -14.86
C ASP A 195 10.92 -18.66 -16.33
N ALA A 196 10.94 -19.69 -17.18
CA ALA A 196 11.18 -19.52 -18.61
C ALA A 196 10.11 -18.68 -19.31
N ARG A 197 8.83 -18.87 -18.96
CA ARG A 197 7.73 -18.06 -19.52
C ARG A 197 7.82 -16.61 -19.08
N GLU A 198 8.13 -16.38 -17.81
CA GLU A 198 8.30 -15.05 -17.22
C GLU A 198 9.49 -14.32 -17.85
N TRP A 199 10.65 -14.98 -17.93
CA TRP A 199 11.86 -14.41 -18.52
C TRP A 199 11.69 -14.13 -20.02
N LEU A 200 11.04 -15.02 -20.79
CA LEU A 200 10.75 -14.80 -22.21
C LEU A 200 9.84 -13.57 -22.43
N TYR A 201 8.86 -13.37 -21.55
CA TYR A 201 7.99 -12.20 -21.60
C TYR A 201 8.79 -10.90 -21.39
N LEU A 202 9.66 -10.87 -20.36
CA LEU A 202 10.52 -9.71 -20.06
C LEU A 202 11.48 -9.39 -21.21
N VAL A 203 12.13 -10.41 -21.79
CA VAL A 203 13.05 -10.25 -22.93
C VAL A 203 12.33 -9.71 -24.17
N LYS A 204 11.09 -10.14 -24.42
CA LYS A 204 10.29 -9.62 -25.53
C LYS A 204 9.87 -8.17 -25.30
N LYS A 205 9.58 -7.79 -24.05
CA LYS A 205 9.14 -6.44 -23.67
C LYS A 205 10.26 -5.39 -23.85
N ILE A 206 11.53 -5.75 -23.68
CA ILE A 206 12.67 -4.86 -23.98
C ILE A 206 12.95 -4.71 -25.48
N LYS A 207 12.58 -5.69 -26.30
CA LYS A 207 12.88 -5.71 -27.74
C LYS A 207 11.85 -4.95 -28.60
N GLN A 208 10.74 -4.50 -28.03
CA GLN A 208 9.70 -3.69 -28.69
C GLN A 208 9.96 -2.20 -28.51
#